data_AF-A0A1Q6YA35-F1
#
_entry.id   AF-A0A1Q6YA35-F1
#
_cell.length_a   1.000
_cell.length_b   1.000
_cell.length_c   1.000
_cell.angle_alpha   90.00
_cell.angle_beta   90.00
_cell.angle_gamma   90.00
#
_symmetry.space_group_name_H-M   'P 1'
#
loop_
_entity.id
_entity.type
_entity.pdbx_description
1 polymer ?
#
loop_
_entity_poly.entity_id
_entity_poly.type
_entity_poly.pdbx_seq_one_letter_code
_entity_poly.pdbx_strand_id
1 'polypeptide(L)'
;MHQLVDPSTVLAAAAGLWALAIAWWTYVGSARKHNQDVYDGLQSVLRGLRSELDLMKYWSGSYSKGYTQKLKTEDSPPDWSYPTRLIWGFPYETVKSLPQSPYAFHMRELIDPFLKLSFSISKLLQYYAEYRHYVLGQPDLHHFFRLRKLSDAKAPLSPLQKEYADIVRDFNYRLHVHSIGGEDSTDDECLYRTHKRAFEALNAFERALPKPSLPRLFWLGHAFSVVLTLVGLYLIVQLVR
;
A
#
# COMPACT_ATOMS: atom_id res chain seq x y z
N MET A 1 59.52 38.23 -24.71
CA MET A 1 58.36 37.92 -25.57
C MET A 1 57.17 37.67 -24.66
N HIS A 2 56.49 38.72 -24.20
CA HIS A 2 55.20 38.57 -23.52
C HIS A 2 54.16 38.41 -24.62
N GLN A 3 53.63 37.20 -24.80
CA GLN A 3 52.36 37.06 -25.52
C GLN A 3 51.31 37.79 -24.68
N LEU A 4 50.88 38.96 -25.15
CA LEU A 4 49.66 39.61 -24.68
C LEU A 4 48.53 38.59 -24.92
N VAL A 5 48.04 37.95 -23.87
CA VAL A 5 46.88 37.08 -23.95
C VAL A 5 45.71 37.96 -24.41
N ASP A 6 45.08 37.61 -25.53
CA ASP A 6 43.96 38.38 -26.09
C ASP A 6 42.82 38.46 -25.05
N PRO A 7 42.31 39.66 -24.73
CA PRO A 7 41.13 39.85 -23.88
C PRO A 7 39.97 38.90 -24.20
N SER A 8 39.74 38.60 -25.49
CA SER A 8 38.71 37.68 -25.94
C SER A 8 38.90 36.25 -25.41
N THR A 9 40.16 35.81 -25.31
CA THR A 9 40.55 34.49 -24.81
C THR A 9 40.37 34.42 -23.29
N VAL A 10 40.72 35.47 -22.56
CA VAL A 10 40.51 35.56 -21.10
C VAL A 10 39.01 35.55 -20.77
N LEU A 11 38.20 36.32 -21.52
CA LEU A 11 36.74 36.35 -21.37
C LEU A 11 36.11 34.99 -21.68
N ALA A 12 36.54 34.31 -22.75
CA ALA A 12 36.03 32.98 -23.10
C ALA A 12 36.39 31.93 -22.03
N ALA A 13 37.61 31.98 -21.48
CA ALA A 13 38.02 31.10 -20.39
C ALA A 13 37.20 31.34 -19.11
N ALA A 14 37.01 32.60 -18.72
CA ALA A 14 36.16 32.96 -17.58
C ALA A 14 34.70 32.50 -17.78
N ALA A 15 34.15 32.71 -18.97
CA ALA A 15 32.81 32.25 -19.33
C ALA A 15 32.68 30.71 -19.26
N GLY A 16 33.70 29.97 -19.73
CA GLY A 16 33.73 28.51 -19.64
C GLY A 16 33.75 27.99 -18.21
N LEU A 17 34.54 28.61 -17.32
CA LEU A 17 34.59 28.26 -15.90
C LEU A 17 33.25 28.51 -15.19
N TRP A 18 32.61 29.65 -15.48
CA TRP A 18 31.29 29.95 -14.94
C TRP A 18 30.20 29.04 -15.51
N ALA A 19 30.24 28.70 -16.80
CA ALA A 19 29.30 27.76 -17.40
C ALA A 19 29.37 26.39 -16.72
N LEU A 20 30.57 25.87 -16.45
CA LEU A 20 30.75 24.61 -15.71
C LEU A 20 30.26 24.71 -14.26
N ALA A 21 30.54 25.83 -13.58
CA ALA A 21 30.05 26.06 -12.23
C ALA A 21 28.51 26.06 -12.18
N ILE A 22 27.87 26.78 -13.10
CA ILE A 22 26.40 26.85 -13.24
C ILE A 22 25.82 25.48 -13.61
N ALA A 23 26.44 24.75 -14.54
CA ALA A 23 26.00 23.41 -14.92
C ALA A 23 25.99 22.45 -13.72
N TRP A 24 26.98 22.53 -12.83
CA TRP A 24 26.98 21.80 -11.57
C TRP A 24 25.77 22.16 -10.70
N TRP A 25 25.50 23.45 -10.46
CA TRP A 25 24.36 23.87 -9.64
C TRP A 25 23.02 23.43 -10.23
N THR A 26 22.86 23.51 -11.55
CA THR A 26 21.68 23.00 -12.27
C THR A 26 21.54 21.49 -12.10
N TYR A 27 22.63 20.73 -12.22
CA TYR A 27 22.64 19.29 -11.97
C TYR A 27 22.22 18.95 -10.53
N VAL A 28 22.77 19.66 -9.54
CA VAL A 28 22.38 19.48 -8.13
C VAL A 28 20.90 19.79 -7.92
N GLY A 29 20.39 20.86 -8.52
CA GLY A 29 18.96 21.22 -8.48
C GLY A 29 18.08 20.10 -9.05
N SER A 30 18.46 19.56 -10.21
CA SER A 30 17.78 18.42 -10.84
C SER A 30 17.82 17.16 -9.97
N ALA A 31 18.98 16.82 -9.40
CA ALA A 31 19.13 15.67 -8.51
C ALA A 31 18.28 15.80 -7.24
N ARG A 32 18.22 16.99 -6.62
CA ARG A 32 17.33 17.25 -5.48
C ARG A 32 15.87 17.07 -5.86
N LYS A 33 15.47 17.66 -6.99
CA LYS A 33 14.10 17.55 -7.50
C LYS A 33 13.73 16.09 -7.76
N HIS A 34 14.60 15.33 -8.42
CA HIS A 34 14.37 13.91 -8.67
C HIS A 34 14.21 13.12 -7.36
N ASN A 35 15.09 13.31 -6.38
CA ASN A 35 14.97 12.64 -5.08
C ASN A 35 13.67 13.01 -4.35
N GLN A 36 13.24 14.27 -4.46
CA GLN A 36 11.96 14.73 -3.91
C GLN A 36 10.77 14.08 -4.62
N ASP A 37 10.77 14.09 -5.96
CA ASP A 37 9.70 13.50 -6.78
C ASP A 37 9.56 11.98 -6.49
N VAL A 38 10.68 11.26 -6.31
CA VAL A 38 10.68 9.85 -5.90
C VAL A 38 10.10 9.67 -4.49
N TYR A 39 10.51 10.53 -3.54
CA TYR A 39 10.01 10.49 -2.17
C TYR A 39 8.50 10.76 -2.10
N ASP A 40 8.02 11.76 -2.83
CA ASP A 40 6.60 12.12 -2.89
C ASP A 40 5.77 11.00 -3.53
N GLY A 41 6.31 10.36 -4.58
CA GLY A 41 5.73 9.18 -5.20
C GLY A 41 5.60 8.00 -4.24
N LEU A 42 6.66 7.70 -3.49
CA LEU A 42 6.64 6.70 -2.42
C LEU A 42 5.57 7.02 -1.37
N GLN A 43 5.53 8.24 -0.86
CA GLN A 43 4.52 8.66 0.12
C GLN A 43 3.09 8.55 -0.43
N SER A 44 2.88 8.78 -1.73
CA SER A 44 1.57 8.58 -2.35
C SER A 44 1.14 7.12 -2.31
N VAL A 45 2.04 6.19 -2.66
CA VAL A 45 1.76 4.75 -2.60
C VAL A 45 1.49 4.32 -1.15
N LEU A 46 2.35 4.72 -0.21
CA LEU A 46 2.21 4.37 1.21
C LEU A 46 0.89 4.86 1.79
N ARG A 47 0.45 6.08 1.45
CA ARG A 47 -0.87 6.60 1.83
C ARG A 47 -2.01 5.76 1.27
N GLY A 48 -1.92 5.32 0.01
CA GLY A 48 -2.90 4.41 -0.60
C GLY A 48 -2.97 3.07 0.13
N LEU A 49 -1.82 2.43 0.39
CA LEU A 49 -1.74 1.18 1.15
C LEU A 49 -2.32 1.34 2.56
N ARG A 50 -2.00 2.45 3.26
CA ARG A 50 -2.54 2.75 4.58
C ARG A 50 -4.07 2.85 4.53
N SER A 51 -4.60 3.64 3.60
CA SER A 51 -6.04 3.83 3.46
C SER A 51 -6.77 2.50 3.21
N GLU A 52 -6.24 1.66 2.32
CA GLU A 52 -6.82 0.35 2.03
C GLU A 52 -6.73 -0.60 3.23
N LEU A 53 -5.60 -0.62 3.95
CA LEU A 53 -5.46 -1.39 5.19
C LEU A 53 -6.40 -0.90 6.29
N ASP A 54 -6.63 0.40 6.41
CA ASP A 54 -7.53 0.96 7.41
C ASP A 54 -8.99 0.60 7.12
N LEU A 55 -9.39 0.56 5.84
CA LEU A 55 -10.70 0.03 5.43
C LEU A 55 -10.82 -1.48 5.73
N MET A 56 -9.75 -2.25 5.51
CA MET A 56 -9.71 -3.69 5.78
C MET A 56 -9.91 -4.06 7.24
N LYS A 57 -9.56 -3.17 8.19
CA LYS A 57 -9.64 -3.46 9.63
C LYS A 57 -11.02 -3.92 10.09
N TYR A 58 -12.08 -3.46 9.41
CA TYR A 58 -13.46 -3.85 9.71
C TYR A 58 -13.81 -5.27 9.26
N TRP A 59 -13.11 -5.81 8.27
CA TRP A 59 -13.30 -7.20 7.82
C TRP A 59 -12.44 -8.18 8.60
N SER A 60 -11.16 -7.84 8.76
CA SER A 60 -10.15 -8.74 9.31
C SER A 60 -10.37 -9.05 10.79
N GLY A 61 -11.20 -8.27 11.50
CA GLY A 61 -11.38 -8.38 12.94
C GLY A 61 -10.19 -7.83 13.72
N SER A 62 -9.34 -7.00 13.11
CA SER A 62 -8.08 -6.50 13.71
C SER A 62 -8.25 -5.58 14.92
N TYR A 63 -9.48 -5.14 15.24
CA TYR A 63 -9.80 -4.44 16.50
C TYR A 63 -10.02 -5.40 17.68
N SER A 64 -10.04 -6.70 17.44
CA SER A 64 -10.21 -7.76 18.44
C SER A 64 -9.25 -8.92 18.12
N LYS A 65 -9.44 -10.07 18.77
CA LYS A 65 -8.66 -11.30 18.49
C LYS A 65 -9.09 -12.03 17.20
N GLY A 66 -9.90 -11.37 16.35
CA GLY A 66 -10.55 -11.99 15.19
C GLY A 66 -11.58 -13.05 15.59
N TYR A 67 -11.83 -14.02 14.70
CA TYR A 67 -12.72 -15.16 14.94
C TYR A 67 -11.93 -16.38 15.41
N THR A 68 -12.22 -16.87 16.61
CA THR A 68 -11.50 -18.01 17.19
C THR A 68 -11.76 -19.30 16.44
N GLN A 69 -10.71 -20.08 16.20
CA GLN A 69 -10.85 -21.45 15.65
C GLN A 69 -11.49 -22.44 16.63
N LYS A 70 -11.64 -22.06 17.91
CA LYS A 70 -12.32 -22.88 18.92
C LYS A 70 -13.85 -22.84 18.79
N LEU A 71 -14.39 -21.89 18.03
CA LEU A 71 -15.82 -21.83 17.74
C LEU A 71 -16.21 -23.05 16.92
N LYS A 72 -17.19 -23.82 17.36
CA LYS A 72 -17.79 -24.86 16.52
C LYS A 72 -18.93 -24.26 15.70
N THR A 73 -19.27 -24.88 14.57
CA THR A 73 -20.41 -24.45 13.74
C THR A 73 -21.72 -24.41 14.53
N GLU A 74 -21.91 -25.36 15.46
CA GLU A 74 -23.08 -25.45 16.35
C GLU A 74 -23.19 -24.27 17.33
N ASP A 75 -22.04 -23.74 17.76
CA ASP A 75 -21.93 -22.61 18.69
C ASP A 75 -21.90 -21.26 17.96
N SER A 76 -22.03 -21.26 16.63
CA SER A 76 -21.99 -20.03 15.84
C SER A 76 -23.18 -19.11 16.14
N PRO A 77 -23.00 -17.78 16.04
CA PRO A 77 -24.07 -16.84 16.28
C PRO A 77 -25.33 -17.15 15.46
N PRO A 78 -26.55 -17.09 16.06
CA PRO A 78 -27.79 -17.45 15.37
C PRO A 78 -28.06 -16.63 14.10
N ASP A 79 -27.49 -15.42 14.01
CA ASP A 79 -27.62 -14.56 12.84
C ASP A 79 -26.84 -15.08 11.61
N TRP A 80 -25.91 -16.04 11.79
CA TRP A 80 -25.13 -16.64 10.70
C TRP A 80 -25.97 -17.58 9.82
N SER A 81 -27.13 -18.01 10.29
CA SER A 81 -28.11 -18.74 9.49
C SER A 81 -28.93 -17.83 8.57
N TYR A 82 -28.78 -16.50 8.65
CA TYR A 82 -29.53 -15.57 7.79
C TYR A 82 -28.75 -15.19 6.52
N PRO A 83 -29.32 -15.43 5.32
CA PRO A 83 -28.66 -15.18 4.04
C PRO A 83 -28.51 -13.69 3.70
N THR A 84 -29.01 -12.80 4.56
CA THR A 84 -29.00 -11.35 4.35
C THR A 84 -27.70 -10.69 4.79
N ARG A 85 -26.79 -11.43 5.42
CA ARG A 85 -25.48 -10.92 5.82
C ARG A 85 -24.65 -10.68 4.57
N LEU A 86 -24.29 -9.42 4.34
CA LEU A 86 -23.43 -9.00 3.25
C LEU A 86 -22.06 -8.66 3.81
N ILE A 87 -21.03 -9.09 3.09
CA ILE A 87 -19.71 -8.48 3.17
C ILE A 87 -19.71 -7.40 2.11
N TRP A 88 -19.57 -6.16 2.56
CA TRP A 88 -19.31 -5.04 1.67
C TRP A 88 -17.94 -5.21 1.07
N GLY A 89 -17.78 -5.19 -0.25
CA GLY A 89 -16.48 -5.11 -0.92
C GLY A 89 -15.96 -3.67 -0.97
N PHE A 90 -14.63 -3.48 -1.03
CA PHE A 90 -14.01 -2.18 -1.35
C PHE A 90 -12.83 -2.40 -2.32
N PRO A 91 -12.48 -1.41 -3.14
CA PRO A 91 -11.33 -1.52 -4.04
C PRO A 91 -10.02 -1.56 -3.24
N TYR A 92 -9.14 -2.49 -3.58
CA TYR A 92 -7.81 -2.67 -2.97
C TYR A 92 -6.71 -2.62 -4.03
N GLU A 93 -6.83 -1.67 -4.96
CA GLU A 93 -5.99 -1.60 -6.15
C GLU A 93 -4.54 -1.25 -5.84
N THR A 94 -4.28 -0.46 -4.79
CA THR A 94 -2.92 -0.15 -4.35
C THR A 94 -2.22 -1.39 -3.82
N VAL A 95 -2.92 -2.21 -3.02
CA VAL A 95 -2.42 -3.51 -2.54
C VAL A 95 -2.13 -4.45 -3.71
N LYS A 96 -3.03 -4.55 -4.70
CA LYS A 96 -2.84 -5.43 -5.88
C LYS A 96 -1.68 -4.98 -6.77
N SER A 97 -1.57 -3.67 -7.01
CA SER A 97 -0.62 -3.10 -7.97
C SER A 97 0.76 -2.80 -7.37
N LEU A 98 0.96 -3.02 -6.07
CA LEU A 98 2.21 -2.76 -5.39
C LEU A 98 3.44 -3.39 -6.09
N PRO A 99 3.40 -4.67 -6.54
CA PRO A 99 4.52 -5.27 -7.25
C PRO A 99 4.82 -4.62 -8.60
N GLN A 100 3.82 -4.01 -9.24
CA GLN A 100 3.94 -3.30 -10.51
C GLN A 100 4.22 -1.80 -10.33
N SER A 101 4.31 -1.32 -9.09
CA SER A 101 4.63 0.06 -8.81
C SER A 101 5.99 0.44 -9.42
N PRO A 102 6.14 1.64 -10.03
CA PRO A 102 7.44 2.13 -10.47
C PRO A 102 8.45 2.24 -9.32
N TYR A 103 7.96 2.24 -8.07
CA TYR A 103 8.77 2.30 -6.86
C TYR A 103 8.97 0.94 -6.17
N ALA A 104 8.55 -0.17 -6.78
CA ALA A 104 8.61 -1.51 -6.16
C ALA A 104 10.02 -1.89 -5.67
N PHE A 105 11.06 -1.45 -6.39
CA PHE A 105 12.45 -1.63 -5.97
C PHE A 105 12.75 -1.02 -4.58
N HIS A 106 12.19 0.15 -4.29
CA HIS A 106 12.36 0.84 -3.01
C HIS A 106 11.47 0.25 -1.90
N MET A 107 10.42 -0.49 -2.26
CA MET A 107 9.44 -1.07 -1.33
C MET A 107 9.54 -2.59 -1.22
N ARG A 108 10.71 -3.18 -1.51
CA ARG A 108 10.93 -4.64 -1.52
C ARG A 108 10.43 -5.34 -0.25
N GLU A 109 10.63 -4.73 0.90
CA GLU A 109 10.20 -5.25 2.21
C GLU A 109 8.67 -5.32 2.37
N LEU A 110 7.93 -4.55 1.57
CA LEU A 110 6.47 -4.54 1.55
C LEU A 110 5.90 -5.56 0.56
N ILE A 111 6.67 -6.04 -0.43
CA ILE A 111 6.12 -6.87 -1.51
C ILE A 111 5.54 -8.18 -0.99
N ASP A 112 6.29 -8.98 -0.22
CA ASP A 112 5.81 -10.27 0.26
C ASP A 112 4.59 -10.16 1.22
N PRO A 113 4.61 -9.28 2.24
CA PRO A 113 3.43 -9.09 3.10
C PRO A 113 2.16 -8.69 2.34
N PHE A 114 2.28 -7.80 1.35
CA PHE A 114 1.13 -7.32 0.58
C PHE A 114 0.67 -8.30 -0.51
N LEU A 115 1.57 -9.12 -1.07
CA LEU A 115 1.19 -10.25 -1.94
C LEU A 115 0.34 -11.28 -1.18
N LYS A 116 0.78 -11.67 0.02
CA LYS A 116 0.02 -12.58 0.90
C LYS A 116 -1.34 -12.00 1.27
N LEU A 117 -1.39 -10.72 1.61
CA LEU A 117 -2.65 -10.02 1.86
C LEU A 117 -3.57 -10.03 0.62
N SER A 118 -3.04 -9.69 -0.55
CA SER A 118 -3.78 -9.71 -1.82
C SER A 118 -4.36 -11.10 -2.12
N PHE A 119 -3.59 -12.15 -1.86
CA PHE A 119 -4.04 -13.53 -1.96
C PHE A 119 -5.19 -13.84 -0.99
N SER A 120 -5.03 -13.52 0.31
CA SER A 120 -6.09 -13.73 1.32
C SER A 120 -7.39 -13.02 0.97
N ILE A 121 -7.31 -11.77 0.49
CA ILE A 121 -8.48 -11.00 0.05
C ILE A 121 -9.14 -11.69 -1.14
N SER A 122 -8.36 -12.11 -2.12
CA SER A 122 -8.89 -12.77 -3.33
C SER A 122 -9.59 -14.10 -2.98
N LYS A 123 -8.99 -14.90 -2.09
CA LYS A 123 -9.58 -16.13 -1.53
C LYS A 123 -10.92 -15.83 -0.82
N LEU A 124 -10.95 -14.80 0.02
CA LEU A 124 -12.18 -14.38 0.72
C LEU A 124 -13.28 -13.96 -0.26
N LEU A 125 -12.95 -13.12 -1.25
CA LEU A 125 -13.91 -12.61 -2.22
C LEU A 125 -14.43 -13.70 -3.15
N GLN A 126 -13.59 -14.65 -3.53
CA GLN A 126 -14.01 -15.83 -4.29
C GLN A 126 -15.02 -16.67 -3.48
N TYR A 127 -14.70 -16.96 -2.22
CA TYR A 127 -15.61 -17.72 -1.36
C TYR A 127 -16.92 -16.99 -1.09
N TYR A 128 -16.87 -15.66 -0.91
CA TYR A 128 -18.06 -14.84 -0.79
C TYR A 128 -18.92 -14.82 -2.07
N ALA A 129 -18.30 -14.85 -3.25
CA ALA A 129 -19.02 -14.96 -4.51
C ALA A 129 -19.76 -16.29 -4.64
N GLU A 130 -19.15 -17.41 -4.21
CA GLU A 130 -19.81 -18.73 -4.15
C GLU A 130 -21.02 -18.71 -3.21
N TYR A 131 -20.87 -18.16 -2.01
CA TYR A 131 -21.97 -17.95 -1.07
C TYR A 131 -23.11 -17.12 -1.68
N ARG A 132 -22.77 -16.01 -2.34
CA ARG A 132 -23.75 -15.14 -3.00
C ARG A 132 -24.48 -15.87 -4.12
N HIS A 133 -23.77 -16.67 -4.90
CA HIS A 133 -24.38 -17.48 -5.96
C HIS A 133 -25.39 -18.49 -5.38
N TYR A 134 -25.02 -19.21 -4.32
CA TYR A 134 -25.93 -20.14 -3.63
C TYR A 134 -27.18 -19.43 -3.09
N VAL A 135 -26.99 -18.32 -2.36
CA VAL A 135 -28.08 -17.57 -1.75
C VAL A 135 -29.06 -17.03 -2.78
N LEU A 136 -28.54 -16.45 -3.87
CA LEU A 136 -29.36 -15.86 -4.93
C LEU A 136 -29.95 -16.90 -5.88
N GLY A 137 -29.38 -18.11 -5.94
CA GLY A 137 -29.93 -19.24 -6.67
C GLY A 137 -31.25 -19.78 -6.10
N GLN A 138 -31.61 -19.41 -4.86
CA GLN A 138 -32.86 -19.78 -4.22
C GLN A 138 -33.67 -18.53 -3.79
N PRO A 139 -34.26 -17.80 -4.75
CA PRO A 139 -34.85 -16.48 -4.50
C PRO A 139 -36.00 -16.51 -3.49
N ASP A 140 -36.84 -17.55 -3.50
CA ASP A 140 -37.99 -17.67 -2.59
C ASP A 140 -37.53 -17.86 -1.14
N LEU A 141 -36.53 -18.71 -0.91
CA LEU A 141 -35.96 -18.91 0.43
C LEU A 141 -35.22 -17.66 0.89
N HIS A 142 -34.46 -17.01 0.00
CA HIS A 142 -33.79 -15.75 0.31
C HIS A 142 -34.80 -14.68 0.75
N HIS A 143 -35.91 -14.52 0.01
CA HIS A 143 -36.96 -13.58 0.33
C HIS A 143 -37.67 -13.94 1.65
N PHE A 144 -38.01 -15.22 1.85
CA PHE A 144 -38.60 -15.72 3.09
C PHE A 144 -37.73 -15.37 4.31
N PHE A 145 -36.44 -15.69 4.28
CA PHE A 145 -35.55 -15.41 5.41
C PHE A 145 -35.32 -13.91 5.63
N ARG A 146 -35.37 -13.10 4.56
CA ARG A 146 -35.33 -11.63 4.67
C ARG A 146 -36.55 -11.09 5.40
N LEU A 147 -37.76 -11.55 5.05
CA LEU A 147 -38.99 -11.15 5.73
C LEU A 147 -39.04 -11.67 7.17
N ARG A 148 -38.62 -12.92 7.39
CA ARG A 148 -38.58 -13.53 8.72
C ARG A 148 -37.70 -12.75 9.70
N LYS A 149 -36.54 -12.26 9.24
CA LYS A 149 -35.65 -11.41 10.04
C LYS A 149 -36.30 -10.08 10.45
N LEU A 150 -37.25 -9.58 9.67
CA LEU A 150 -37.96 -8.33 9.95
C LEU A 150 -39.20 -8.52 10.84
N SER A 151 -39.71 -9.76 10.97
CA SER A 151 -41.01 -10.03 11.59
C SER A 151 -40.96 -10.71 12.96
N ASP A 152 -39.77 -10.93 13.53
CA ASP A 152 -39.55 -11.70 14.78
C ASP A 152 -40.25 -13.08 14.81
N ALA A 153 -40.61 -13.61 13.63
CA ALA A 153 -41.43 -14.79 13.53
C ALA A 153 -40.68 -16.04 14.03
N LYS A 154 -41.20 -16.67 15.09
CA LYS A 154 -40.64 -17.88 15.71
C LYS A 154 -41.26 -19.19 15.17
N ALA A 155 -42.12 -19.12 14.16
CA ALA A 155 -42.77 -20.30 13.59
C ALA A 155 -41.72 -21.34 13.14
N PRO A 156 -41.92 -22.65 13.39
CA PRO A 156 -40.93 -23.66 13.04
C PRO A 156 -40.62 -23.65 11.53
N LEU A 157 -39.36 -23.86 11.18
CA LEU A 157 -38.92 -23.93 9.79
C LEU A 157 -39.35 -25.26 9.16
N SER A 158 -39.74 -25.21 7.89
CA SER A 158 -39.91 -26.43 7.09
C SER A 158 -38.56 -27.15 6.89
N PRO A 159 -38.54 -28.45 6.54
CA PRO A 159 -37.29 -29.18 6.30
C PRO A 159 -36.35 -28.48 5.30
N LEU A 160 -36.91 -27.99 4.18
CA LEU A 160 -36.16 -27.25 3.16
C LEU A 160 -35.59 -25.93 3.68
N GLN A 161 -36.37 -25.18 4.47
CA GLN A 161 -35.90 -23.93 5.07
C GLN A 161 -34.76 -24.17 6.07
N LYS A 162 -34.86 -25.26 6.84
CA LYS A 162 -33.82 -25.65 7.79
C LYS A 162 -32.53 -26.03 7.08
N GLU A 163 -32.61 -26.86 6.04
CA GLU A 163 -31.46 -27.24 5.22
C GLU A 163 -30.76 -26.00 4.62
N TYR A 164 -31.52 -25.07 4.04
CA TYR A 164 -30.98 -23.83 3.51
C TYR A 164 -30.29 -22.98 4.58
N ALA A 165 -30.91 -22.83 5.76
CA ALA A 165 -30.33 -22.10 6.89
C ALA A 165 -29.04 -22.76 7.42
N ASP A 166 -28.97 -24.09 7.42
CA ASP A 166 -27.80 -24.86 7.84
C ASP A 166 -26.64 -24.67 6.85
N ILE A 167 -26.92 -24.69 5.54
CA ILE A 167 -25.91 -24.41 4.49
C ILE A 167 -25.41 -22.96 4.57
N VAL A 168 -26.32 -21.99 4.73
CA VAL A 168 -25.96 -20.57 4.92
C VAL A 168 -25.09 -20.37 6.16
N ARG A 169 -25.40 -21.08 7.26
CA ARG A 169 -24.58 -21.06 8.48
C ARG A 169 -23.19 -21.64 8.23
N ASP A 170 -23.09 -22.76 7.51
CA ASP A 170 -21.80 -23.36 7.17
C ASP A 170 -20.94 -22.40 6.32
N PHE A 171 -21.54 -21.75 5.31
CA PHE A 171 -20.84 -20.71 4.54
C PHE A 171 -20.33 -19.58 5.42
N ASN A 172 -21.19 -19.02 6.28
CA ASN A 172 -20.79 -17.95 7.19
C ASN A 172 -19.70 -18.42 8.16
N TYR A 173 -19.78 -19.66 8.63
CA TYR A 173 -18.78 -20.24 9.52
C TYR A 173 -17.41 -20.32 8.85
N ARG A 174 -17.32 -20.92 7.67
CA ARG A 174 -16.03 -21.02 6.97
C ARG A 174 -15.48 -19.66 6.59
N LEU A 175 -16.36 -18.74 6.20
CA LEU A 175 -15.94 -17.38 5.84
C LEU A 175 -15.30 -16.68 7.04
N HIS A 176 -15.94 -16.70 8.21
CA HIS A 176 -15.45 -15.96 9.37
C HIS A 176 -14.30 -16.69 10.08
N VAL A 177 -14.43 -18.00 10.29
CA VAL A 177 -13.46 -18.78 11.08
C VAL A 177 -12.26 -19.24 10.24
N HIS A 178 -12.46 -19.61 8.97
CA HIS A 178 -11.38 -20.13 8.13
C HIS A 178 -10.80 -19.08 7.16
N SER A 179 -11.62 -18.23 6.55
CA SER A 179 -11.10 -17.21 5.61
C SER A 179 -10.63 -15.94 6.32
N ILE A 180 -11.46 -15.35 7.18
CA ILE A 180 -11.08 -14.18 7.97
C ILE A 180 -10.12 -14.60 9.08
N GLY A 181 -10.52 -15.59 9.87
CA GLY A 181 -9.72 -16.16 10.95
C GLY A 181 -9.53 -15.22 12.13
N GLY A 182 -8.55 -15.57 12.96
CA GLY A 182 -8.20 -14.83 14.17
C GLY A 182 -6.78 -15.14 14.62
N GLU A 183 -6.45 -14.68 15.84
CA GLU A 183 -5.11 -14.82 16.41
C GLU A 183 -4.69 -16.28 16.60
N ASP A 184 -5.64 -17.17 16.90
CA ASP A 184 -5.43 -18.60 17.05
C ASP A 184 -5.56 -19.38 15.72
N SER A 185 -5.62 -18.68 14.57
CA SER A 185 -5.76 -19.32 13.28
C SER A 185 -4.52 -20.12 12.89
N THR A 186 -4.72 -21.41 12.62
CA THR A 186 -3.73 -22.31 12.01
C THR A 186 -3.43 -22.00 10.54
N ASP A 187 -4.32 -21.26 9.85
CA ASP A 187 -4.05 -20.77 8.49
C ASP A 187 -3.20 -19.50 8.56
N ASP A 188 -1.93 -19.63 8.18
CA ASP A 188 -0.97 -18.53 8.09
C ASP A 188 -1.36 -17.45 7.07
N GLU A 189 -2.24 -17.79 6.13
CA GLU A 189 -2.74 -16.94 5.05
C GLU A 189 -4.21 -16.51 5.27
N CYS A 190 -4.75 -16.65 6.49
CA CYS A 190 -6.03 -16.03 6.82
C CYS A 190 -5.93 -14.50 6.83
N LEU A 191 -7.05 -13.82 6.53
CA LEU A 191 -7.08 -12.36 6.36
C LEU A 191 -6.57 -11.61 7.60
N TYR A 192 -6.92 -12.06 8.81
CA TYR A 192 -6.46 -11.44 10.05
C TYR A 192 -4.92 -11.37 10.12
N ARG A 193 -4.25 -12.49 9.86
CA ARG A 193 -2.78 -12.59 10.00
C ARG A 193 -2.06 -11.87 8.88
N THR A 194 -2.53 -11.97 7.64
CA THR A 194 -1.90 -11.25 6.52
C THR A 194 -2.13 -9.75 6.60
N HIS A 195 -3.30 -9.29 7.05
CA HIS A 195 -3.56 -7.88 7.34
C HIS A 195 -2.63 -7.34 8.43
N LYS A 196 -2.53 -8.05 9.56
CA LYS A 196 -1.62 -7.68 10.66
C LYS A 196 -0.17 -7.55 10.19
N ARG A 197 0.34 -8.56 9.48
CA ARG A 197 1.70 -8.57 8.92
C ARG A 197 1.93 -7.40 7.96
N ALA A 198 0.99 -7.13 7.04
CA ALA A 198 1.09 -6.00 6.12
C ALA A 198 1.07 -4.65 6.84
N PHE A 199 0.23 -4.50 7.87
CA PHE A 199 0.16 -3.28 8.67
C PHE A 199 1.46 -3.03 9.47
N GLU A 200 2.02 -4.07 10.08
CA GLU A 200 3.30 -4.02 10.80
C GLU A 200 4.46 -3.69 9.85
N ALA A 201 4.51 -4.33 8.68
CA ALA A 201 5.50 -4.06 7.65
C ALA A 201 5.42 -2.61 7.15
N LEU A 202 4.21 -2.10 6.87
CA LEU A 202 4.00 -0.72 6.45
C LEU A 202 4.47 0.27 7.54
N ASN A 203 4.13 0.02 8.80
CA ASN A 203 4.59 0.86 9.92
C ASN A 203 6.11 0.85 10.11
N ALA A 204 6.76 -0.30 9.91
CA ALA A 204 8.20 -0.42 9.99
C ALA A 204 8.86 0.37 8.84
N PHE A 205 8.37 0.20 7.62
CA PHE A 205 8.87 0.87 6.43
C PHE A 205 8.71 2.39 6.51
N GLU A 206 7.54 2.90 6.89
CA GLU A 206 7.28 4.35 7.03
C GLU A 206 8.21 5.00 8.08
N ARG A 207 8.51 4.30 9.18
CA ARG A 207 9.45 4.78 10.20
C ARG A 207 10.90 4.79 9.73
N ALA A 208 11.26 3.84 8.88
CA ALA A 208 12.61 3.72 8.32
C ALA A 208 12.84 4.62 7.10
N LEU A 209 11.78 5.15 6.48
CA LEU A 209 11.86 5.90 5.23
C LEU A 209 12.70 7.19 5.41
N PRO A 210 13.90 7.28 4.81
CA PRO A 210 14.76 8.43 4.99
C PRO A 210 14.20 9.64 4.26
N LYS A 211 14.44 10.84 4.81
CA LYS A 211 14.13 12.09 4.12
C LYS A 211 15.00 12.24 2.87
N PRO A 212 14.47 12.83 1.78
CA PRO A 212 15.23 13.02 0.56
C PRO A 212 16.43 13.91 0.86
N SER A 213 17.62 13.39 0.62
CA SER A 213 18.88 14.10 0.83
C SER A 213 19.86 13.74 -0.27
N LEU A 214 20.81 14.63 -0.53
CA LEU A 214 21.91 14.34 -1.45
C LEU A 214 23.03 13.62 -0.69
N PRO A 215 23.77 12.73 -1.36
CA PRO A 215 24.99 12.15 -0.79
C PRO A 215 25.98 13.23 -0.35
N ARG A 216 26.72 12.98 0.74
CA ARG A 216 27.74 13.91 1.27
C ARG A 216 28.81 14.28 0.23
N LEU A 217 29.07 13.39 -0.72
CA LEU A 217 30.00 13.60 -1.83
C LEU A 217 29.63 14.80 -2.73
N PHE A 218 28.37 15.22 -2.78
CA PHE A 218 27.95 16.44 -3.50
C PHE A 218 28.67 17.69 -2.99
N TRP A 219 29.13 17.69 -1.74
CA TRP A 219 29.93 18.78 -1.19
C TRP A 219 31.23 19.00 -1.96
N LEU A 220 31.87 17.94 -2.46
CA LEU A 220 33.09 18.07 -3.27
C LEU A 220 32.82 18.83 -4.58
N GLY A 221 31.71 18.53 -5.25
CA GLY A 221 31.32 19.25 -6.46
C GLY A 221 30.93 20.70 -6.17
N HIS A 222 30.31 20.98 -5.01
CA HIS A 222 30.08 22.36 -4.57
C HIS A 222 31.39 23.11 -4.37
N ALA A 223 32.37 22.51 -3.68
CA ALA A 223 33.69 23.10 -3.49
C ALA A 223 34.39 23.38 -4.83
N PHE A 224 34.34 22.43 -5.77
CA PHE A 224 34.89 22.59 -7.10
C PHE A 224 34.21 23.72 -7.89
N SER A 225 32.87 23.78 -7.88
CA SER A 225 32.10 24.84 -8.54
C SER A 225 32.41 26.24 -7.98
N VAL A 226 32.59 26.36 -6.66
CA VAL A 226 33.04 27.61 -6.02
C VAL A 226 34.43 28.00 -6.51
N VAL A 227 35.39 27.05 -6.55
CA VAL A 227 36.74 27.31 -7.06
C VAL A 227 36.71 27.78 -8.52
N LEU A 228 35.96 27.11 -9.39
CA LEU A 228 35.81 27.54 -10.80
C LEU A 228 35.26 28.97 -10.91
N THR A 229 34.26 29.29 -10.07
CA THR A 229 33.67 30.63 -10.04
C THR A 229 34.69 31.70 -9.62
N LEU A 230 35.46 31.42 -8.56
CA LEU A 230 36.49 32.31 -8.04
C LEU A 230 37.65 32.50 -9.01
N VAL A 231 38.08 31.43 -9.69
CA VAL A 231 39.12 31.52 -10.74
C VAL A 231 38.62 32.34 -11.92
N GLY A 232 37.39 32.12 -12.39
CA GLY A 232 36.78 32.93 -13.44
C GLY A 232 36.71 34.41 -13.05
N LEU A 233 36.31 34.72 -11.82
CA LEU A 233 36.28 36.08 -11.30
C LEU A 233 37.68 36.71 -11.25
N TYR A 234 38.67 35.95 -10.78
CA TYR A 234 40.07 36.40 -10.74
C TYR A 234 40.59 36.76 -12.14
N LEU A 235 40.29 35.95 -13.16
CA LEU A 235 40.67 36.24 -14.55
C LEU A 235 40.08 37.56 -15.05
N ILE A 236 38.81 37.85 -14.73
CA ILE A 236 38.17 39.13 -15.09
C ILE A 236 38.83 40.30 -14.35
N VAL A 237 39.13 40.16 -13.06
CA VAL A 237 39.80 41.21 -12.27
C VAL A 237 41.19 41.53 -12.83
N GLN A 238 41.93 40.52 -13.30
CA GLN A 238 43.24 40.73 -13.93
C GLN A 238 43.15 41.36 -15.32
N LEU A 239 42.03 41.16 -16.04
CA LEU A 239 41.80 41.79 -17.33
C LEU A 239 41.44 43.29 -17.22
N VAL A 240 40.81 43.69 -16.12
CA VAL A 240 40.36 45.08 -15.88
C VAL A 240 41.43 45.95 -15.21
N ARG A 241 42.48 45.33 -14.65
CA ARG A 241 43.65 46.01 -14.07
C ARG A 241 44.72 46.28 -15.11
#